data_AF-A0A851G8D2-F1
#
_entry.id   AF-A0A851G8D2-F1
#
_cell.length_a   1.000
_cell.length_b   1.000
_cell.length_c   1.000
_cell.angle_alpha   90.00
_cell.angle_beta   90.00
_cell.angle_gamma   90.00
#
_symmetry.space_group_name_H-M   'P 1'
#
loop_
_entity.id
_entity.type
_entity.pdbx_description
1 polymer ?
#
loop_
_entity_poly.entity_id
_entity_poly.type
_entity_poly.pdbx_seq_one_letter_code
_entity_poly.pdbx_strand_id
1 'polypeptide(L)'
;MSSGEISFSHKLREKKQNLQGGHEHRVINLQIFPKDAGAPGEGPEIIRQHADKLKSGLEHFCGTAGPAFLRSLLSQTDEEGLPVSYQWLHESVKAKVSECEGLLLAELIDEGYLLTDVQLRALRRFSFVMAVGLLAQELGILPYSPERIATAVWEIVVRWLSDTSVQYNPVQQALIDIQRDLVKREGAHFIGLKDRESRKPGNHWGYIHHTNEDFLIFAPVFEEWCQKHSLSAREVAKELACRKLLRVESKGHYKKRPLTGMDKCYYHIKREFISVDLNFS
;
A
#
# COMPACT_ATOMS: atom_id res chain seq x y z
N MET A 1 4.88 0.71 19.57
CA MET A 1 4.57 -0.51 18.77
C MET A 1 3.28 -1.09 19.29
N SER A 2 2.41 -1.61 18.42
CA SER A 2 1.19 -2.33 18.80
C SER A 2 1.30 -3.75 18.25
N SER A 3 0.91 -4.75 19.05
CA SER A 3 0.89 -6.16 18.64
C SER A 3 -0.52 -6.71 18.85
N GLY A 4 -1.00 -7.53 17.92
CA GLY A 4 -2.31 -8.15 17.99
C GLY A 4 -2.54 -9.10 16.83
N GLU A 5 -3.42 -10.08 17.03
CA GLU A 5 -3.77 -11.09 16.03
C GLU A 5 -4.49 -10.50 14.81
N ILE A 6 -5.13 -9.35 15.00
CA ILE A 6 -5.92 -8.66 13.97
C ILE A 6 -5.17 -7.40 13.56
N SER A 7 -4.90 -7.26 12.25
CA SER A 7 -4.20 -6.09 11.71
C SER A 7 -4.97 -4.79 11.95
N PHE A 8 -4.24 -3.68 12.04
CA PHE A 8 -4.84 -2.35 12.18
C PHE A 8 -5.84 -2.06 11.04
N SER A 9 -5.48 -2.44 9.82
CA SER A 9 -6.32 -2.34 8.63
C SER A 9 -7.62 -3.13 8.77
N HIS A 10 -7.57 -4.34 9.35
CA HIS A 10 -8.75 -5.15 9.61
C HIS A 10 -9.66 -4.53 10.69
N LYS A 11 -9.08 -4.02 11.79
CA LYS A 11 -9.84 -3.30 12.82
C LYS A 11 -10.52 -2.02 12.30
N LEU A 12 -9.89 -1.32 11.36
CA LEU A 12 -10.48 -0.15 10.69
C LEU A 12 -11.66 -0.53 9.79
N ARG A 13 -11.52 -1.63 9.03
CA ARG A 13 -12.61 -2.18 8.20
C ARG A 13 -13.80 -2.63 9.04
N GLU A 14 -13.56 -3.33 10.16
CA GLU A 14 -14.62 -3.75 11.09
C GLU A 14 -15.41 -2.56 11.66
N LYS A 15 -14.74 -1.43 11.89
CA LYS A 15 -15.39 -0.21 12.40
C LYS A 15 -16.11 0.62 11.33
N LYS A 16 -16.21 0.14 10.08
CA LYS A 16 -16.75 0.89 8.92
C LYS A 16 -16.13 2.29 8.77
N GLN A 17 -14.89 2.46 9.21
CA GLN A 17 -14.16 3.70 9.02
C GLN A 17 -13.36 3.60 7.72
N ASN A 18 -13.53 4.59 6.84
CA ASN A 18 -12.86 4.61 5.55
C ASN A 18 -11.35 4.76 5.75
N LEU A 19 -10.59 3.79 5.23
CA LEU A 19 -9.14 3.89 5.09
C LEU A 19 -8.85 4.98 4.04
N GLN A 20 -8.37 6.14 4.48
CA GLN A 20 -7.74 7.10 3.58
C GLN A 20 -6.31 6.63 3.29
N GLY A 21 -5.83 6.72 2.04
CA GLY A 21 -4.47 6.31 1.66
C GLY A 21 -3.34 7.04 2.40
N GLY A 22 -3.66 8.10 3.17
CA GLY A 22 -2.75 8.72 4.12
C GLY A 22 -2.40 7.85 5.34
N HIS A 23 -3.18 6.84 5.68
CA HIS A 23 -2.97 6.02 6.88
C HIS A 23 -1.95 4.87 6.69
N GLU A 24 -1.70 4.38 5.47
CA GLU A 24 -0.90 3.18 5.17
C GLU A 24 0.62 3.37 5.30
N HIS A 25 1.23 4.15 4.40
CA HIS A 25 1.76 5.43 4.84
C HIS A 25 2.29 5.51 6.27
N ARG A 26 1.34 5.85 7.15
CA ARG A 26 1.59 6.29 8.52
C ARG A 26 1.70 5.15 9.52
N VAL A 27 1.19 3.97 9.18
CA VAL A 27 1.18 2.80 10.04
C VAL A 27 1.70 1.60 9.26
N ILE A 28 3.01 1.36 9.39
CA ILE A 28 3.65 0.17 8.83
C ILE A 28 3.09 -1.04 9.58
N ASN A 29 2.34 -1.89 8.88
CA ASN A 29 1.81 -3.13 9.42
C ASN A 29 2.67 -4.29 8.92
N LEU A 30 3.24 -5.06 9.85
CA LEU A 30 4.10 -6.20 9.56
C LEU A 30 3.43 -7.45 10.11
N GLN A 31 3.18 -8.43 9.24
CA GLN A 31 2.74 -9.73 9.68
C GLN A 31 3.95 -10.56 10.11
N ILE A 32 4.14 -10.76 11.42
CA ILE A 32 5.23 -11.55 11.99
C ILE A 32 4.66 -12.86 12.57
N PHE A 33 5.31 -13.98 12.25
CA PHE A 33 5.01 -15.32 12.73
C PHE A 33 6.11 -15.83 13.65
N PRO A 34 5.83 -16.79 14.54
CA PRO A 34 6.84 -17.37 15.43
C PRO A 34 8.08 -17.91 14.70
N LYS A 35 7.89 -18.52 13.52
CA LYS A 35 8.99 -19.06 12.70
C LYS A 35 10.01 -18.00 12.25
N ASP A 36 9.62 -16.73 12.22
CA ASP A 36 10.50 -15.65 11.78
C ASP A 36 11.52 -15.23 12.85
N ALA A 37 11.34 -15.69 14.10
CA ALA A 37 12.31 -15.49 15.16
C ALA A 37 13.43 -16.55 15.17
N GLY A 38 13.34 -17.58 14.31
CA GLY A 38 14.31 -18.65 14.23
C GLY A 38 15.29 -18.50 13.07
N ALA A 39 16.51 -18.98 13.27
CA ALA A 39 17.45 -19.17 12.16
C ALA A 39 17.03 -20.36 11.27
N PRO A 40 17.51 -20.43 10.02
CA PRO A 40 17.21 -21.56 9.14
C PRO A 40 17.54 -22.91 9.80
N GLY A 41 16.54 -23.79 9.89
CA GLY A 41 16.68 -25.13 10.49
C GLY A 41 16.46 -25.20 12.00
N GLU A 42 16.20 -24.08 12.69
CA GLU A 42 15.88 -24.12 14.12
C GLU A 42 14.48 -24.69 14.38
N GLY A 43 14.41 -25.62 15.34
CA GLY A 43 13.15 -26.18 15.80
C GLY A 43 12.34 -25.20 16.66
N PRO A 44 11.01 -25.35 16.76
CA PRO A 44 10.13 -24.45 17.51
C PRO A 44 10.53 -24.23 18.97
N GLU A 45 11.07 -25.26 19.64
CA GLU A 45 11.49 -25.16 21.04
C GLU A 45 12.71 -24.26 21.23
N ILE A 46 13.67 -24.29 20.28
CA ILE A 46 14.85 -23.42 20.31
C ILE A 46 14.42 -21.96 20.13
N ILE A 47 13.54 -21.72 19.16
CA ILE A 47 12.96 -20.39 18.90
C ILE A 47 12.26 -19.85 20.15
N ARG A 48 11.48 -20.70 20.84
CA ARG A 48 10.83 -20.34 22.10
C ARG A 48 11.84 -19.96 23.18
N GLN A 49 12.87 -20.78 23.36
CA GLN A 49 13.94 -20.50 24.33
C GLN A 49 14.70 -19.19 24.03
N HIS A 50 14.93 -18.87 22.76
CA HIS A 50 15.52 -17.59 22.36
C HIS A 50 14.62 -16.41 22.76
N ALA A 51 13.31 -16.51 22.48
CA ALA A 51 12.35 -15.47 22.87
C ALA A 51 12.27 -15.30 24.39
N ASP A 52 12.30 -16.40 25.16
CA ASP A 52 12.24 -16.35 26.62
C ASP A 52 13.51 -15.75 27.23
N LYS A 53 14.70 -16.11 26.71
CA LYS A 53 15.97 -15.48 27.10
C LYS A 53 15.99 -13.98 26.81
N LEU A 54 15.45 -13.57 25.66
CA LEU A 54 15.35 -12.15 25.31
C LEU A 54 14.45 -11.40 26.29
N LYS A 55 13.27 -11.96 26.61
CA LYS A 55 12.33 -11.38 27.58
C LYS A 55 12.97 -11.26 28.96
N SER A 56 13.56 -12.34 29.48
CA SER A 56 14.18 -12.32 30.81
C SER A 56 15.35 -11.33 30.89
N GLY A 57 16.13 -11.21 29.81
CA GLY A 57 17.20 -10.21 29.73
C GLY A 57 16.66 -8.78 29.78
N LEU A 58 15.59 -8.50 29.03
CA LEU A 58 14.95 -7.19 28.99
C LEU A 58 14.25 -6.81 30.31
N GLU A 59 13.81 -7.77 31.12
CA GLU A 59 13.29 -7.48 32.48
C GLU A 59 14.34 -6.83 33.38
N HIS A 60 15.61 -7.21 33.21
CA HIS A 60 16.72 -6.74 34.05
C HIS A 60 17.45 -5.54 33.44
N PHE A 61 17.47 -5.45 32.11
CA PHE A 61 18.23 -4.45 31.36
C PHE A 61 17.36 -3.76 30.30
N CYS A 62 16.44 -2.89 30.73
CA CYS A 62 15.63 -2.04 29.85
C CYS A 62 15.94 -0.55 30.02
N GLY A 63 15.65 0.25 28.98
CA GLY A 63 15.71 1.72 29.06
C GLY A 63 17.11 2.33 29.00
N THR A 64 18.14 1.57 28.62
CA THR A 64 19.54 2.01 28.59
C THR A 64 19.99 2.58 27.24
N ALA A 65 19.63 1.90 26.14
CA ALA A 65 20.13 2.25 24.80
C ALA A 65 19.64 3.63 24.31
N GLY A 66 18.37 3.98 24.54
CA GLY A 66 17.81 5.27 24.10
C GLY A 66 18.50 6.48 24.76
N PRO A 67 18.62 6.53 26.10
CA PRO A 67 19.38 7.58 26.78
C PRO A 67 20.86 7.61 26.38
N ALA A 68 21.51 6.46 26.20
CA ALA A 68 22.89 6.40 25.72
C ALA A 68 23.02 7.01 24.33
N PHE A 69 22.10 6.68 23.41
CA PHE A 69 22.04 7.26 22.07
C PHE A 69 21.88 8.78 22.09
N LEU A 70 20.92 9.29 22.85
CA LEU A 70 20.70 10.73 22.96
C LEU A 70 21.91 11.45 23.56
N ARG A 71 22.55 10.89 24.60
CA ARG A 71 23.76 11.48 25.18
C ARG A 71 24.88 11.54 24.16
N SER A 72 25.19 10.40 23.51
CA SER A 72 26.28 10.31 22.53
C SER A 72 26.03 11.19 21.31
N LEU A 73 24.77 11.33 20.87
CA LEU A 73 24.41 12.18 19.74
C LEU A 73 24.55 13.67 20.07
N LEU A 74 24.19 14.08 21.30
CA LEU A 74 24.26 15.48 21.75
C LEU A 74 25.66 15.90 22.23
N SER A 75 26.53 14.94 22.51
CA SER A 75 27.91 15.18 22.94
C SER A 75 28.93 15.13 21.79
N GLN A 76 28.47 15.11 20.53
CA GLN A 76 29.33 15.15 19.36
C GLN A 76 30.14 16.45 19.32
N THR A 77 31.41 16.35 18.95
CA THR A 77 32.32 17.49 18.78
C THR A 77 32.88 17.55 17.37
N ASP A 78 33.20 18.75 16.90
CA ASP A 78 33.95 18.96 15.66
C ASP A 78 35.44 18.59 15.82
N GLU A 79 36.23 18.82 14.77
CA GLU A 79 37.67 18.50 14.74
C GLU A 79 38.46 19.31 15.78
N GLU A 80 37.96 20.48 16.16
CA GLU A 80 38.50 21.36 17.18
C GLU A 80 38.05 21.00 18.62
N GLY A 81 37.19 19.99 18.77
CA GLY A 81 36.68 19.54 20.06
C GLY A 81 35.54 20.41 20.63
N LEU A 82 34.95 21.29 19.82
CA LEU A 82 33.80 22.10 20.20
C LEU A 82 32.48 21.36 19.90
N PRO A 83 31.41 21.57 20.69
CA PRO A 83 30.13 20.92 20.43
C PRO A 83 29.57 21.26 19.04
N VAL A 84 29.15 20.25 18.29
CA VAL A 84 28.55 20.46 16.97
C VAL A 84 27.23 21.23 17.07
N SER A 85 26.96 22.08 16.08
CA SER A 85 25.69 22.82 16.03
C SER A 85 24.50 21.90 15.77
N TYR A 86 23.31 22.30 16.24
CA TYR A 86 22.06 21.60 15.93
C TYR A 86 21.83 21.47 14.41
N GLN A 87 22.15 22.51 13.65
CA GLN A 87 21.92 22.50 12.19
C GLN A 87 22.82 21.49 11.49
N TRP A 88 24.09 21.39 11.92
CA TRP A 88 25.01 20.38 11.43
C TRP A 88 24.53 18.96 11.77
N LEU A 89 24.10 18.74 13.03
CA LEU A 89 23.57 17.46 13.48
C LEU A 89 22.32 17.05 12.69
N HIS A 90 21.42 18.01 12.48
CA HIS A 90 20.19 17.81 11.71
C HIS A 90 20.47 17.38 10.27
N GLU A 91 21.34 18.11 9.56
CA GLU A 91 21.68 17.77 8.18
C GLU A 91 22.48 16.47 8.09
N SER A 92 23.32 16.16 9.08
CA SER A 92 24.06 14.88 9.14
C SER A 92 23.13 13.68 9.28
N VAL A 93 22.16 13.73 10.21
CA VAL A 93 21.16 12.67 10.36
C VAL A 93 20.31 12.54 9.08
N LYS A 94 19.88 13.67 8.51
CA LYS A 94 19.07 13.69 7.29
C LYS A 94 19.83 13.15 6.07
N ALA A 95 21.13 13.43 5.97
CA ALA A 95 22.01 12.86 4.95
C ALA A 95 22.11 11.35 5.12
N LYS A 96 22.35 10.85 6.34
CA LYS A 96 22.41 9.40 6.64
C LYS A 96 21.11 8.68 6.28
N VAL A 97 19.96 9.28 6.59
CA VAL A 97 18.64 8.72 6.21
C VAL A 97 18.49 8.66 4.69
N SER A 98 18.94 9.69 3.97
CA SER A 98 18.84 9.75 2.50
C SER A 98 19.79 8.75 1.84
N GLU A 99 20.98 8.54 2.39
CA GLU A 99 21.91 7.49 1.99
C GLU A 99 21.28 6.10 2.17
N CYS A 100 20.71 5.81 3.35
CA CYS A 100 20.03 4.54 3.61
C CYS A 100 18.83 4.33 2.68
N GLU A 101 18.08 5.39 2.35
CA GLU A 101 16.99 5.33 1.38
C GLU A 101 17.49 5.00 -0.03
N GLY A 102 18.60 5.59 -0.45
CA GLY A 102 19.26 5.28 -1.72
C GLY A 102 19.73 3.82 -1.79
N LEU A 103 20.36 3.32 -0.73
CA LEU A 103 20.82 1.93 -0.64
C LEU A 103 19.66 0.94 -0.73
N LEU A 104 18.61 1.13 0.09
CA LEU A 104 17.44 0.26 0.06
C LEU A 104 16.73 0.31 -1.30
N LEU A 105 16.61 1.48 -1.92
CA LEU A 105 15.97 1.63 -3.21
C LEU A 105 16.77 0.94 -4.32
N ALA A 106 18.10 1.09 -4.32
CA ALA A 106 18.98 0.45 -5.30
C ALA A 106 18.87 -1.07 -5.24
N GLU A 107 18.93 -1.64 -4.03
CA GLU A 107 18.79 -3.09 -3.81
C GLU A 107 17.40 -3.59 -4.25
N LEU A 108 16.32 -2.84 -3.93
CA LEU A 108 14.97 -3.19 -4.38
C LEU A 108 14.84 -3.19 -5.90
N ILE A 109 15.49 -2.25 -6.59
CA ILE A 109 15.47 -2.18 -8.05
C ILE A 109 16.25 -3.37 -8.65
N ASP A 110 17.40 -3.73 -8.08
CA ASP A 110 18.20 -4.87 -8.53
C ASP A 110 17.44 -6.20 -8.40
N GLU A 111 16.67 -6.34 -7.31
CA GLU A 111 15.76 -7.47 -7.06
C GLU A 111 14.43 -7.39 -7.84
N GLY A 112 14.27 -6.38 -8.71
CA GLY A 112 13.14 -6.27 -9.65
C GLY A 112 11.86 -5.66 -9.09
N TYR A 113 11.89 -5.02 -7.92
CA TYR A 113 10.72 -4.34 -7.36
C TYR A 113 10.41 -3.02 -8.08
N LEU A 114 9.12 -2.81 -8.40
CA LEU A 114 8.59 -1.54 -8.87
C LEU A 114 7.72 -0.91 -7.79
N LEU A 115 8.21 0.16 -7.16
CA LEU A 115 7.52 0.83 -6.06
C LEU A 115 6.56 1.92 -6.55
N THR A 116 5.38 1.97 -5.94
CA THR A 116 4.45 3.10 -6.06
C THR A 116 4.91 4.31 -5.25
N ASP A 117 4.39 5.50 -5.53
CA ASP A 117 4.65 6.71 -4.75
C ASP A 117 4.35 6.56 -3.24
N VAL A 118 3.36 5.73 -2.90
CA VAL A 118 3.01 5.44 -1.50
C VAL A 118 4.08 4.56 -0.85
N GLN A 119 4.54 3.53 -1.57
CA GLN A 119 5.60 2.65 -1.09
C GLN A 119 6.93 3.38 -0.95
N LEU A 120 7.26 4.28 -1.88
CA LEU A 120 8.45 5.12 -1.79
C LEU A 120 8.42 6.01 -0.53
N ARG A 121 7.26 6.62 -0.22
CA ARG A 121 7.10 7.39 1.04
C ARG A 121 7.21 6.53 2.30
N ALA A 122 6.77 5.29 2.25
CA ALA A 122 6.92 4.35 3.36
C ALA A 122 8.38 3.87 3.51
N LEU A 123 9.09 3.70 2.40
CA LEU A 123 10.50 3.27 2.36
C LEU A 123 11.38 4.18 3.24
N ARG A 124 11.20 5.50 3.14
CA ARG A 124 11.93 6.49 3.95
C ARG A 124 11.87 6.23 5.46
N ARG A 125 10.84 5.58 5.97
CA ARG A 125 10.71 5.22 7.39
C ARG A 125 11.57 4.02 7.76
N PHE A 126 11.65 3.03 6.88
CA PHE A 126 12.59 1.93 7.03
C PHE A 126 14.03 2.45 6.93
N SER A 127 14.30 3.37 6.01
CA SER A 127 15.59 4.07 5.91
C SER A 127 15.95 4.81 7.19
N PHE A 128 14.96 5.42 7.86
CA PHE A 128 15.18 6.05 9.17
C PHE A 128 15.57 5.04 10.24
N VAL A 129 14.90 3.88 10.30
CA VAL A 129 15.25 2.79 11.23
C VAL A 129 16.67 2.28 10.96
N MET A 130 17.04 2.07 9.69
CA MET A 130 18.38 1.68 9.29
C MET A 130 19.42 2.72 9.70
N ALA A 131 19.20 4.00 9.39
CA ALA A 131 20.11 5.09 9.72
C ALA A 131 20.35 5.19 11.24
N VAL A 132 19.29 5.11 12.05
CA VAL A 132 19.43 5.12 13.52
C VAL A 132 20.18 3.89 14.02
N GLY A 133 19.92 2.70 13.45
CA GLY A 133 20.65 1.48 13.78
C GLY A 133 22.14 1.61 13.50
N LEU A 134 22.50 2.08 12.30
CA LEU A 134 23.89 2.30 11.89
C LEU A 134 24.57 3.36 12.77
N LEU A 135 23.92 4.49 13.04
CA LEU A 135 24.45 5.51 13.96
C LEU A 135 24.66 4.94 15.37
N ALA A 136 23.72 4.15 15.89
CA ALA A 136 23.85 3.55 17.21
C ALA A 136 25.00 2.52 17.26
N GLN A 137 25.27 1.84 16.16
CA GLN A 137 26.41 0.94 16.01
C GLN A 137 27.73 1.73 15.97
N GLU A 138 27.81 2.79 15.15
CA GLU A 138 28.98 3.68 15.06
C GLU A 138 29.32 4.30 16.43
N LEU A 139 28.30 4.62 17.23
CA LEU A 139 28.43 5.13 18.59
C LEU A 139 28.73 4.05 19.65
N GLY A 140 28.89 2.78 19.26
CA GLY A 140 29.20 1.67 20.15
C GLY A 140 28.06 1.25 21.09
N ILE A 141 26.82 1.62 20.78
CA ILE A 141 25.65 1.34 21.62
C ILE A 141 25.04 -0.03 21.27
N LEU A 142 25.01 -0.37 19.98
CA LEU A 142 24.49 -1.65 19.51
C LEU A 142 25.64 -2.59 19.12
N PRO A 143 25.63 -3.85 19.60
CA PRO A 143 26.68 -4.83 19.32
C PRO A 143 26.43 -5.61 18.01
N TYR A 144 25.85 -4.96 17.01
CA TYR A 144 25.52 -5.59 15.72
C TYR A 144 26.40 -5.02 14.63
N SER A 145 26.75 -5.83 13.62
CA SER A 145 27.49 -5.31 12.46
C SER A 145 26.58 -4.46 11.57
N PRO A 146 27.14 -3.52 10.78
CA PRO A 146 26.38 -2.75 9.80
C PRO A 146 25.55 -3.64 8.85
N GLU A 147 26.13 -4.75 8.40
CA GLU A 147 25.49 -5.71 7.49
C GLU A 147 24.29 -6.36 8.16
N ARG A 148 24.43 -6.79 9.43
CA ARG A 148 23.32 -7.41 10.16
C ARG A 148 22.15 -6.43 10.34
N ILE A 149 22.44 -5.15 10.55
CA ILE A 149 21.41 -4.10 10.66
C ILE A 149 20.73 -3.91 9.30
N ALA A 150 21.52 -3.78 8.23
CA ALA A 150 21.02 -3.63 6.86
C ALA A 150 20.13 -4.82 6.44
N THR A 151 20.60 -6.05 6.63
CA THR A 151 19.86 -7.27 6.33
C THR A 151 18.55 -7.36 7.11
N ALA A 152 18.55 -7.05 8.41
CA ALA A 152 17.33 -7.07 9.21
C ALA A 152 16.28 -6.06 8.71
N VAL A 153 16.71 -4.86 8.30
CA VAL A 153 15.79 -3.87 7.72
C VAL A 153 15.30 -4.32 6.34
N TRP A 154 16.19 -4.84 5.50
CA TRP A 154 15.86 -5.39 4.19
C TRP A 154 14.79 -6.48 4.26
N GLU A 155 14.99 -7.49 5.13
CA GLU A 155 14.04 -8.58 5.32
C GLU A 155 12.65 -8.07 5.71
N ILE A 156 12.59 -7.05 6.57
CA ILE A 156 11.35 -6.40 6.98
C ILE A 156 10.70 -5.63 5.81
N VAL A 157 11.48 -4.92 5.01
CA VAL A 157 11.00 -4.16 3.83
C VAL A 157 10.41 -5.12 2.80
N VAL A 158 11.17 -6.14 2.40
CA VAL A 158 10.74 -7.15 1.42
C VAL A 158 9.46 -7.83 1.90
N ARG A 159 9.39 -8.19 3.18
CA ARG A 159 8.21 -8.79 3.76
C ARG A 159 7.01 -7.86 3.72
N TRP A 160 7.20 -6.59 4.07
CA TRP A 160 6.15 -5.58 3.99
C TRP A 160 5.63 -5.39 2.56
N LEU A 161 6.52 -5.39 1.57
CA LEU A 161 6.16 -5.28 0.15
C LEU A 161 5.44 -6.55 -0.35
N SER A 162 5.86 -7.72 0.12
CA SER A 162 5.29 -9.02 -0.25
C SER A 162 3.92 -9.29 0.36
N ASP A 163 3.53 -8.55 1.42
CA ASP A 163 2.24 -8.70 2.06
C ASP A 163 1.13 -8.01 1.24
N THR A 164 0.56 -8.75 0.29
CA THR A 164 -0.57 -8.31 -0.54
C THR A 164 -1.83 -7.99 0.27
N SER A 165 -1.94 -8.43 1.53
CA SER A 165 -3.07 -8.11 2.42
C SER A 165 -2.97 -6.70 3.03
N VAL A 166 -1.77 -6.10 3.01
CA VAL A 166 -1.47 -4.77 3.54
C VAL A 166 -1.57 -3.68 2.46
N GLN A 167 -1.53 -4.05 1.17
CA GLN A 167 -1.69 -3.11 0.06
C GLN A 167 -3.18 -2.80 -0.18
N TYR A 168 -3.78 -1.94 0.65
CA TYR A 168 -5.12 -1.43 0.39
C TYR A 168 -5.10 -0.49 -0.82
N ASN A 169 -5.43 -1.04 -1.98
CA ASN A 169 -5.73 -0.25 -3.16
C ASN A 169 -7.26 -0.13 -3.27
N PRO A 170 -7.87 0.97 -2.79
CA PRO A 170 -9.33 1.13 -2.82
C PRO A 170 -9.85 1.11 -4.26
N VAL A 171 -9.07 1.63 -5.22
CA VAL A 171 -9.44 1.62 -6.64
C VAL A 171 -9.48 0.18 -7.15
N GLN A 172 -8.47 -0.61 -6.83
CA GLN A 172 -8.43 -2.03 -7.18
C GLN A 172 -9.62 -2.81 -6.60
N GLN A 173 -9.95 -2.60 -5.33
CA GLN A 173 -11.11 -3.25 -4.70
C GLN A 173 -12.42 -2.82 -5.35
N ALA A 174 -12.56 -1.52 -5.67
CA ALA A 174 -13.71 -1.02 -6.42
C ALA A 174 -13.81 -1.67 -7.80
N LEU A 175 -12.69 -1.85 -8.52
CA LEU A 175 -12.69 -2.52 -9.82
C LEU A 175 -13.12 -3.99 -9.69
N ILE A 176 -12.62 -4.72 -8.70
CA ILE A 176 -13.00 -6.12 -8.45
C ILE A 176 -14.49 -6.24 -8.15
N ASP A 177 -15.04 -5.37 -7.31
CA ASP A 177 -16.46 -5.40 -6.96
C ASP A 177 -17.35 -4.97 -8.14
N ILE A 178 -16.95 -3.95 -8.92
CA ILE A 178 -17.63 -3.55 -10.16
C ILE A 178 -17.61 -4.70 -11.18
N GLN A 179 -16.46 -5.35 -11.37
CA GLN A 179 -16.32 -6.50 -12.26
C GLN A 179 -17.27 -7.63 -11.85
N ARG A 180 -17.31 -7.96 -10.55
CA ARG A 180 -18.19 -8.98 -9.98
C ARG A 180 -19.67 -8.64 -10.17
N ASP A 181 -20.07 -7.39 -9.94
CA ASP A 181 -21.45 -6.95 -10.13
C ASP A 181 -21.86 -7.02 -11.60
N LEU A 182 -20.98 -6.64 -12.54
CA LEU A 182 -21.24 -6.80 -13.98
C LEU A 182 -21.43 -8.27 -14.35
N VAL A 183 -20.54 -9.18 -13.95
CA VAL A 183 -20.65 -10.61 -14.25
C VAL A 183 -21.94 -11.22 -13.70
N LYS A 184 -22.30 -10.90 -12.45
CA LYS A 184 -23.43 -11.56 -11.77
C LYS A 184 -24.79 -10.98 -12.12
N ARG A 185 -24.84 -9.71 -12.50
CA ARG A 185 -26.09 -8.93 -12.55
C ARG A 185 -26.38 -8.33 -13.92
N GLU A 186 -25.55 -8.61 -14.94
CA GLU A 186 -25.76 -8.12 -16.31
C GLU A 186 -27.21 -8.30 -16.78
N GLY A 187 -27.71 -9.54 -16.83
CA GLY A 187 -29.02 -9.87 -17.40
C GLY A 187 -30.22 -9.30 -16.62
N ALA A 188 -30.03 -8.83 -15.39
CA ALA A 188 -31.09 -8.24 -14.58
C ALA A 188 -31.17 -6.71 -14.70
N HIS A 189 -30.10 -6.06 -15.17
CA HIS A 189 -29.95 -4.61 -15.09
C HIS A 189 -29.60 -3.93 -16.42
N PHE A 190 -29.11 -4.69 -17.41
CA PHE A 190 -28.75 -4.19 -18.73
C PHE A 190 -29.66 -4.76 -19.81
N ILE A 191 -29.91 -3.94 -20.85
CA ILE A 191 -30.61 -4.34 -22.08
C ILE A 191 -29.83 -3.83 -23.29
N GLY A 192 -30.06 -4.41 -24.47
CA GLY A 192 -29.40 -3.96 -25.70
C GLY A 192 -29.86 -2.56 -26.10
N LEU A 193 -28.92 -1.66 -26.44
CA LEU A 193 -29.25 -0.26 -26.78
C LEU A 193 -30.24 -0.11 -27.97
N LYS A 194 -30.21 -1.05 -28.92
CA LYS A 194 -31.08 -1.05 -30.11
C LYS A 194 -32.22 -2.06 -30.01
N ASP A 195 -32.33 -2.77 -28.90
CA ASP A 195 -33.41 -3.72 -28.70
C ASP A 195 -34.68 -2.96 -28.26
N ARG A 196 -35.60 -2.78 -29.22
CA ARG A 196 -36.86 -2.06 -29.01
C ARG A 196 -37.92 -2.89 -28.27
N GLU A 197 -37.74 -4.21 -28.21
CA GLU A 197 -38.70 -5.12 -27.56
C GLU A 197 -38.31 -5.45 -26.12
N SER A 198 -37.06 -5.19 -25.74
CA SER A 198 -36.57 -5.33 -24.38
C SER A 198 -37.34 -4.45 -23.38
N ARG A 199 -38.00 -5.10 -22.41
CA ARG A 199 -38.61 -4.41 -21.27
C ARG A 199 -37.54 -3.77 -20.40
N LYS A 200 -37.63 -2.46 -20.17
CA LYS A 200 -36.70 -1.75 -19.26
C LYS A 200 -36.78 -2.33 -17.84
N PRO A 201 -35.64 -2.74 -17.24
CA PRO A 201 -35.60 -3.19 -15.85
C PRO A 201 -36.04 -2.09 -14.88
N GLY A 202 -36.65 -2.48 -13.76
CA GLY A 202 -37.01 -1.52 -12.71
C GLY A 202 -35.81 -0.82 -12.08
N ASN A 203 -34.66 -1.51 -12.00
CA ASN A 203 -33.38 -0.96 -11.59
C ASN A 203 -32.39 -0.98 -12.76
N HIS A 204 -32.61 -0.15 -13.77
CA HIS A 204 -31.83 -0.17 -15.00
C HIS A 204 -30.46 0.52 -14.84
N TRP A 205 -29.38 -0.21 -15.09
CA TRP A 205 -28.00 0.28 -14.87
C TRP A 205 -27.35 0.89 -16.11
N GLY A 206 -27.88 0.58 -17.28
CA GLY A 206 -27.34 1.04 -18.56
C GLY A 206 -27.59 0.03 -19.67
N TYR A 207 -26.90 0.20 -20.79
CA TYR A 207 -27.13 -0.61 -21.98
C TYR A 207 -25.92 -1.46 -22.35
N ILE A 208 -26.16 -2.54 -23.11
CA ILE A 208 -25.11 -3.25 -23.83
C ILE A 208 -25.02 -2.67 -25.24
N HIS A 209 -23.81 -2.31 -25.66
CA HIS A 209 -23.58 -1.75 -26.98
C HIS A 209 -23.67 -2.85 -28.06
N HIS A 210 -24.44 -2.58 -29.12
CA HIS A 210 -24.89 -3.62 -30.06
C HIS A 210 -23.78 -4.24 -30.94
N THR A 211 -22.61 -3.59 -31.09
CA THR A 211 -21.54 -4.08 -31.99
C THR A 211 -20.45 -4.84 -31.25
N ASN A 212 -20.08 -4.35 -30.07
CA ASN A 212 -18.88 -4.81 -29.33
C ASN A 212 -19.24 -5.33 -27.94
N GLU A 213 -20.53 -5.35 -27.60
CA GLU A 213 -21.06 -5.82 -26.32
C GLU A 213 -20.52 -5.05 -25.10
N ASP A 214 -19.91 -3.88 -25.34
CA ASP A 214 -19.37 -3.02 -24.28
C ASP A 214 -20.51 -2.53 -23.36
N PHE A 215 -20.19 -2.35 -22.09
CA PHE A 215 -21.12 -1.85 -21.07
C PHE A 215 -21.21 -0.32 -21.13
N LEU A 216 -22.41 0.19 -21.34
CA LEU A 216 -22.74 1.62 -21.33
C LEU A 216 -23.43 1.95 -20.00
N ILE A 217 -22.63 2.16 -18.96
CA ILE A 217 -23.13 2.28 -17.58
C ILE A 217 -23.52 3.72 -17.29
N PHE A 218 -24.73 3.96 -16.80
CA PHE A 218 -25.17 5.30 -16.45
C PHE A 218 -24.27 5.92 -15.38
N ALA A 219 -23.96 7.21 -15.55
CA ALA A 219 -23.06 7.93 -14.67
C ALA A 219 -23.48 7.87 -13.19
N PRO A 220 -24.76 8.05 -12.81
CA PRO A 220 -25.17 7.91 -11.41
C PRO A 220 -24.89 6.52 -10.81
N VAL A 221 -25.02 5.46 -11.60
CA VAL A 221 -24.79 4.07 -11.15
C VAL A 221 -23.29 3.83 -10.95
N PHE A 222 -22.47 4.27 -11.90
CA PHE A 222 -21.02 4.18 -11.79
C PHE A 222 -20.48 5.03 -10.62
N GLU A 223 -21.04 6.23 -10.44
CA GLU A 223 -20.71 7.12 -9.31
C GLU A 223 -21.12 6.48 -7.97
N GLU A 224 -22.30 5.86 -7.87
CA GLU A 224 -22.73 5.11 -6.68
C GLU A 224 -21.76 3.96 -6.36
N TRP A 225 -21.36 3.18 -7.36
CA TRP A 225 -20.39 2.09 -7.17
C TRP A 225 -19.04 2.61 -6.66
N CYS A 226 -18.54 3.71 -7.20
CA CYS A 226 -17.30 4.32 -6.73
C CYS A 226 -17.44 4.85 -5.29
N GLN A 227 -18.59 5.45 -4.96
CA GLN A 227 -18.87 5.99 -3.62
C GLN A 227 -18.91 4.92 -2.53
N LYS A 228 -19.29 3.67 -2.84
CA LYS A 228 -19.21 2.54 -1.89
C LYS A 228 -17.78 2.32 -1.36
N HIS A 229 -16.78 2.72 -2.12
CA HIS A 229 -15.36 2.65 -1.75
C HIS A 229 -14.77 4.03 -1.40
N SER A 230 -15.60 5.06 -1.22
CA SER A 230 -15.20 6.45 -0.96
C SER A 230 -14.28 7.03 -2.03
N LEU A 231 -14.45 6.61 -3.28
CA LEU A 231 -13.69 7.09 -4.43
C LEU A 231 -14.54 8.01 -5.30
N SER A 232 -13.89 8.97 -5.95
CA SER A 232 -14.52 9.70 -7.05
C SER A 232 -14.58 8.82 -8.30
N ALA A 233 -15.65 8.97 -9.09
CA ALA A 233 -15.76 8.28 -10.37
C ALA A 233 -14.59 8.62 -11.32
N ARG A 234 -13.97 9.79 -11.16
CA ARG A 234 -12.80 10.20 -11.93
C ARG A 234 -11.56 9.34 -11.63
N GLU A 235 -11.35 8.96 -10.37
CA GLU A 235 -10.21 8.12 -9.96
C GLU A 235 -10.32 6.72 -10.56
N VAL A 236 -11.48 6.08 -10.43
CA VAL A 236 -11.74 4.74 -10.97
C VAL A 236 -11.72 4.76 -12.50
N ALA A 237 -12.32 5.78 -13.12
CA ALA A 237 -12.33 5.90 -14.58
C ALA A 237 -10.94 6.20 -15.17
N LYS A 238 -10.10 6.97 -14.46
CA LYS A 238 -8.70 7.16 -14.84
C LYS A 238 -7.96 5.83 -14.86
N GLU A 239 -8.14 5.00 -13.83
CA GLU A 239 -7.50 3.69 -13.74
C GLU A 239 -7.95 2.75 -14.86
N LEU A 240 -9.27 2.66 -15.10
CA LEU A 240 -9.80 1.89 -16.23
C LEU A 240 -9.26 2.40 -17.58
N ALA A 241 -9.10 3.71 -17.76
CA ALA A 241 -8.53 4.28 -18.98
C ALA A 241 -7.04 3.94 -19.14
N CYS A 242 -6.27 3.99 -18.05
CA CYS A 242 -4.86 3.58 -18.02
C CYS A 242 -4.70 2.12 -18.44
N ARG A 243 -5.57 1.23 -17.95
CA ARG A 243 -5.61 -0.19 -18.34
C ARG A 243 -6.24 -0.45 -19.73
N LYS A 244 -6.62 0.62 -20.44
CA LYS A 244 -7.33 0.57 -21.74
C LYS A 244 -8.69 -0.14 -21.68
N LEU A 245 -9.29 -0.29 -20.50
CA LEU A 245 -10.60 -0.94 -20.27
C LEU A 245 -11.78 0.05 -20.36
N LEU A 246 -11.51 1.35 -20.45
CA LEU A 246 -12.51 2.41 -20.66
C LEU A 246 -12.31 3.10 -22.01
N ARG A 247 -13.39 3.30 -22.78
CA ARG A 247 -13.37 4.17 -23.96
C ARG A 247 -13.65 5.61 -23.55
N VAL A 248 -12.60 6.42 -23.52
CA VAL A 248 -12.70 7.86 -23.20
C VAL A 248 -13.27 8.69 -24.36
N GLU A 249 -13.79 9.88 -24.06
CA GLU A 249 -14.18 10.87 -25.09
C GLU A 249 -12.96 11.69 -25.52
N SER A 250 -12.19 12.15 -24.54
CA SER A 250 -10.89 12.81 -24.72
C SER A 250 -10.07 12.69 -23.43
N LYS A 251 -8.79 13.09 -23.45
CA LYS A 251 -7.91 13.01 -22.27
C LYS A 251 -8.50 13.81 -21.10
N GLY A 252 -8.78 13.14 -19.98
CA GLY A 252 -9.40 13.74 -18.80
C GLY A 252 -10.93 13.82 -18.84
N HIS A 253 -11.57 13.43 -19.94
CA HIS A 253 -13.02 13.37 -20.12
C HIS A 253 -13.46 11.91 -20.28
N TYR A 254 -13.71 11.26 -19.14
CA TYR A 254 -14.02 9.84 -19.05
C TYR A 254 -15.51 9.52 -19.22
N LYS A 255 -16.38 10.47 -18.86
CA LYS A 255 -17.83 10.38 -18.98
C LYS A 255 -18.27 10.86 -20.36
N LYS A 256 -19.17 10.12 -21.00
CA LYS A 256 -19.73 10.41 -22.33
C LYS A 256 -21.13 10.97 -22.26
N ARG A 257 -21.47 11.82 -23.24
CA ARG A 257 -22.83 12.32 -23.46
C ARG A 257 -23.77 11.19 -23.88
N PRO A 258 -25.08 11.26 -23.56
CA PRO A 258 -26.05 10.22 -23.92
C PRO A 258 -26.07 9.94 -25.42
N LEU A 259 -26.20 8.67 -25.81
CA LEU A 259 -26.49 8.29 -27.18
C LEU A 259 -27.99 8.41 -27.48
N THR A 260 -28.36 8.40 -28.75
CA THR A 260 -29.77 8.31 -29.17
C THR A 260 -30.44 7.09 -28.51
N GLY A 261 -31.51 7.31 -27.76
CA GLY A 261 -32.21 6.27 -26.98
C GLY A 261 -31.81 6.20 -25.51
N MET A 262 -30.78 6.93 -25.08
CA MET A 262 -30.37 7.07 -23.67
C MET A 262 -30.84 8.39 -23.08
N ASP A 263 -31.19 8.38 -21.81
CA ASP A 263 -31.64 9.53 -21.02
C ASP A 263 -30.54 10.14 -20.14
N LYS A 264 -29.41 9.44 -19.98
CA LYS A 264 -28.33 9.80 -19.04
C LYS A 264 -26.95 9.68 -19.67
N CYS A 265 -26.03 10.51 -19.19
CA CYS A 265 -24.59 10.36 -19.46
C CYS A 265 -24.09 9.01 -18.94
N TYR A 266 -23.02 8.50 -19.53
CA TYR A 266 -22.54 7.14 -19.24
C TYR A 266 -21.02 7.01 -19.26
N TYR A 267 -20.53 5.93 -18.66
CA TYR A 267 -19.16 5.44 -18.80
C TYR A 267 -19.17 4.24 -19.75
N HIS A 268 -18.25 4.24 -20.72
CA HIS A 268 -18.17 3.21 -21.76
C HIS A 268 -17.08 2.20 -21.39
N ILE A 269 -17.45 1.18 -20.62
CA ILE A 269 -16.54 0.14 -20.14
C ILE A 269 -16.54 -0.99 -21.16
N LYS A 270 -15.35 -1.41 -21.58
CA LYS A 270 -15.24 -2.45 -22.59
C LYS A 270 -15.64 -3.83 -22.06
N ARG A 271 -16.17 -4.70 -22.92
CA ARG A 271 -16.55 -6.07 -22.55
C ARG A 271 -15.40 -6.83 -21.91
N GLU A 272 -14.18 -6.69 -22.44
CA GLU A 272 -12.95 -7.33 -21.93
C GLU A 272 -12.70 -7.11 -20.42
N PHE A 273 -13.25 -6.04 -19.84
CA PHE A 273 -13.14 -5.78 -18.41
C PHE A 273 -13.62 -6.95 -17.54
N ILE A 274 -14.65 -7.71 -17.92
CA ILE A 274 -15.18 -8.80 -17.08
C ILE A 274 -14.29 -10.05 -17.06
N SER A 275 -13.33 -10.16 -17.98
CA SER A 275 -12.46 -11.32 -18.15
C SER A 275 -10.99 -11.06 -17.78
N VAL A 276 -10.63 -9.81 -17.50
CA VAL A 276 -9.24 -9.43 -17.15
C VAL A 276 -8.94 -9.80 -15.71
N ASP A 277 -7.80 -10.46 -15.48
CA ASP A 277 -7.27 -10.62 -14.12
C ASP A 277 -6.76 -9.27 -13.61
N LEU A 278 -7.46 -8.71 -12.64
CA LEU A 278 -7.12 -7.41 -12.10
C LEU A 278 -5.91 -7.49 -11.15
N ASN A 279 -5.50 -8.67 -10.67
CA ASN A 279 -4.43 -8.84 -9.67
C ASN A 279 -3.01 -8.65 -10.23
N PHE A 280 -2.85 -8.62 -11.55
CA PHE A 280 -1.57 -8.44 -12.23
C PHE A 280 -1.64 -7.26 -13.21
N SER A 281 -1.59 -6.03 -12.70
CA SER A 281 -1.54 -4.80 -13.53
C SER A 281 -0.82 -3.68 -12.81
#